data_AF-X1PCK0-F1
#
_entry.id   AF-X1PCK0-F1
#
_cell.length_a   1.000
_cell.length_b   1.000
_cell.length_c   1.000
_cell.angle_alpha   90.00
_cell.angle_beta   90.00
_cell.angle_gamma   90.00
#
_symmetry.space_group_name_H-M   'P 1'
#
loop_
_entity.id
_entity.type
_entity.pdbx_description
1 polymer ?
#
loop_
_entity_poly.entity_id
_entity_poly.type
_entity_poly.pdbx_seq_one_letter_code
_entity_poly.pdbx_strand_id
1 'polypeptide(L)'
;IGVKILKSLSSKIKTKEIKIILVAGIRKKVKEYFLQNIKRLNLRRNLNKSIEIIWEKDIESYFKKFNQALRKTDILWTKPSELSFYTALGVPIIIAPPIGSQEDFNKQWLLRLGSAIPQENPNYTEQWLFDFLESGWFAEAAMQGFIEAEKLGTLNIENKLKIY
;
A
#
# COMPACT_ATOMS: atom_id res chain seq x y z
N ILE A 1 -0.37 -9.71 7.69
CA ILE A 1 0.92 -9.07 7.35
C ILE A 1 1.23 -7.82 8.19
N GLY A 2 0.30 -6.87 8.32
CA GLY A 2 0.53 -5.59 9.02
C GLY A 2 1.20 -5.70 10.39
N VAL A 3 0.84 -6.68 11.22
CA VAL A 3 1.49 -6.88 12.54
C VAL A 3 2.96 -7.27 12.44
N LYS A 4 3.36 -8.06 11.42
CA LYS A 4 4.78 -8.40 11.19
C LYS A 4 5.58 -7.15 10.83
N ILE A 5 5.01 -6.31 9.96
CA ILE A 5 5.58 -5.00 9.57
C ILE A 5 5.76 -4.11 10.80
N LEU A 6 4.73 -3.93 11.62
CA LEU A 6 4.82 -3.14 12.85
C LEU A 6 5.89 -3.66 13.81
N LYS A 7 6.04 -4.98 13.91
CA LYS A 7 7.05 -5.60 14.77
C LYS A 7 8.46 -5.30 14.23
N SER A 8 8.68 -5.55 12.94
CA SER A 8 9.97 -5.34 12.29
C SER A 8 10.38 -3.86 12.31
N LEU A 9 9.45 -2.94 12.05
CA LEU A 9 9.73 -1.49 12.03
C LEU A 9 9.57 -0.80 13.40
N SER A 10 9.48 -1.56 14.50
CA SER A 10 9.10 -1.00 15.81
C SER A 10 10.06 0.09 16.32
N SER A 11 11.36 -0.03 16.03
CA SER A 11 12.37 0.97 16.38
C SER A 11 12.12 2.28 15.63
N LYS A 12 12.06 2.20 14.29
CA LYS A 12 11.84 3.34 13.38
C LYS A 12 10.51 4.05 13.59
N ILE A 13 9.46 3.30 13.96
CA ILE A 13 8.17 3.89 14.34
C ILE A 13 8.30 4.72 15.63
N LYS A 14 9.09 4.27 16.61
CA LYS A 14 9.30 4.97 17.89
C LYS A 14 10.09 6.26 17.70
N THR A 15 11.11 6.24 16.85
CA THR A 15 11.93 7.41 16.49
C THR A 15 11.23 8.33 15.48
N LYS A 16 10.07 7.93 14.95
CA LYS A 16 9.28 8.65 13.94
C LYS A 16 9.97 8.80 12.58
N GLU A 17 10.91 7.93 12.26
CA GLU A 17 11.53 7.82 10.93
C GLU A 17 10.54 7.29 9.88
N ILE A 18 9.51 6.55 10.29
CA ILE A 18 8.49 6.01 9.40
C ILE A 18 7.09 6.16 10.01
N LYS A 19 6.11 6.45 9.15
CA LYS A 19 4.68 6.41 9.48
C LYS A 19 4.03 5.20 8.82
N ILE A 20 3.26 4.44 9.59
CA ILE A 20 2.49 3.29 9.09
C ILE A 20 1.00 3.58 9.18
N ILE A 21 0.31 3.46 8.05
CA ILE A 21 -1.15 3.56 7.96
C ILE A 21 -1.70 2.15 7.75
N LEU A 22 -2.40 1.63 8.76
CA LEU A 22 -3.03 0.31 8.72
C LEU A 22 -4.49 0.45 8.27
N VAL A 23 -4.84 -0.20 7.18
CA VAL A 23 -6.20 -0.15 6.64
C VAL A 23 -7.01 -1.35 7.13
N ALA A 24 -8.03 -1.09 7.94
CA ALA A 24 -9.00 -2.09 8.41
C ALA A 24 -10.34 -2.04 7.66
N GLY A 25 -10.52 -1.05 6.77
CA GLY A 25 -11.75 -0.87 6.00
C GLY A 25 -12.95 -0.67 6.91
N ILE A 26 -14.03 -1.40 6.64
CA ILE A 26 -15.23 -1.39 7.50
C ILE A 26 -15.22 -2.48 8.59
N ARG A 27 -14.19 -3.34 8.63
CA ARG A 27 -14.16 -4.53 9.48
C ARG A 27 -13.67 -4.21 10.90
N LYS A 28 -14.61 -4.01 11.83
CA LYS A 28 -14.32 -3.69 13.25
C LYS A 28 -13.34 -4.68 13.90
N LYS A 29 -13.51 -5.98 13.64
CA LYS A 29 -12.61 -7.04 14.16
C LYS A 29 -11.15 -6.83 13.74
N VAL A 30 -10.90 -6.32 12.53
CA VAL A 30 -9.55 -6.06 12.02
C VAL A 30 -8.94 -4.84 12.73
N LYS A 31 -9.73 -3.78 12.94
CA LYS A 31 -9.30 -2.62 13.76
C LYS A 31 -8.91 -3.07 15.18
N GLU A 32 -9.76 -3.86 15.83
CA GLU A 32 -9.50 -4.37 17.18
C GLU A 32 -8.24 -5.24 17.23
N TYR A 33 -8.05 -6.11 16.23
CA TYR A 33 -6.85 -6.91 16.08
C TYR A 33 -5.58 -6.03 15.97
N PHE A 34 -5.61 -4.95 15.18
CA PHE A 34 -4.48 -4.02 15.11
C PHE A 34 -4.22 -3.31 16.43
N LEU A 35 -5.26 -2.79 17.11
CA LEU A 35 -5.13 -2.11 18.40
C LEU A 35 -4.51 -3.03 19.47
N GLN A 36 -4.94 -4.30 19.53
CA GLN A 36 -4.38 -5.29 20.47
C GLN A 36 -2.91 -5.56 20.20
N ASN A 37 -2.52 -5.72 18.93
CA ASN A 37 -1.12 -5.97 18.57
C ASN A 37 -0.23 -4.75 18.81
N ILE A 38 -0.72 -3.54 18.54
CA ILE A 38 -0.01 -2.29 18.86
C ILE A 38 0.24 -2.16 20.37
N LYS A 39 -0.74 -2.56 21.21
CA LYS A 39 -0.54 -2.67 22.66
C LYS A 39 0.58 -3.64 22.98
N ARG A 40 0.53 -4.86 22.43
CA ARG A 40 1.52 -5.92 22.70
C ARG A 40 2.94 -5.54 22.28
N LEU A 41 3.08 -4.73 21.23
CA LEU A 41 4.37 -4.24 20.74
C LEU A 41 4.87 -2.97 21.46
N ASN A 42 4.16 -2.49 22.50
CA ASN A 42 4.47 -1.25 23.21
C ASN A 42 4.48 0.01 22.30
N LEU A 43 3.64 0.03 21.27
CA LEU A 43 3.54 1.12 20.28
C LEU A 43 2.32 2.04 20.51
N ARG A 44 1.64 1.94 21.66
CA ARG A 44 0.44 2.76 21.97
C ARG A 44 0.69 4.25 21.90
N ARG A 45 1.86 4.72 22.34
CA ARG A 45 2.23 6.16 22.32
C ARG A 45 2.42 6.71 20.90
N ASN A 46 2.51 5.82 19.90
CA ASN A 46 2.70 6.13 18.48
C ASN A 46 1.38 6.18 17.71
N LEU A 47 0.27 5.71 18.30
CA LEU A 47 -1.06 5.87 17.71
C LEU A 47 -1.38 7.36 17.49
N ASN A 48 -1.98 7.66 16.34
CA ASN A 48 -2.28 9.00 15.86
C ASN A 48 -1.04 9.90 15.68
N LYS A 49 0.15 9.30 15.62
CA LYS A 49 1.43 9.95 15.31
C LYS A 49 2.09 9.21 14.14
N SER A 50 2.99 8.27 14.44
CA SER A 50 3.65 7.40 13.46
C SER A 50 2.87 6.11 13.15
N ILE A 51 1.73 5.85 13.82
CA ILE A 51 0.78 4.80 13.43
C ILE A 51 -0.62 5.39 13.31
N GLU A 52 -1.29 5.10 12.20
CA GLU A 52 -2.68 5.42 11.97
C GLU A 52 -3.47 4.14 11.63
N ILE A 53 -4.73 4.06 12.04
CA ILE A 53 -5.63 2.97 11.65
C ILE A 53 -6.83 3.58 10.95
N ILE A 54 -7.00 3.26 9.67
CA ILE A 54 -8.19 3.65 8.90
C ILE A 54 -9.25 2.57 9.12
N TRP A 55 -10.31 2.96 9.82
CA TRP A 55 -11.52 2.16 9.97
C TRP A 55 -12.73 3.08 10.04
N GLU A 56 -13.78 2.72 9.31
CA GLU A 56 -15.07 3.41 9.38
C GLU A 56 -16.23 2.42 9.51
N LYS A 57 -17.42 2.93 9.84
CA LYS A 57 -18.62 2.10 9.94
C LYS A 57 -19.21 1.76 8.58
N ASP A 58 -19.06 2.65 7.61
CA ASP A 58 -19.60 2.55 6.27
C ASP A 58 -18.51 2.73 5.20
N ILE A 59 -18.83 2.29 3.98
CA ILE A 59 -17.90 2.25 2.85
C ILE A 59 -17.56 3.65 2.34
N GLU A 60 -18.50 4.58 2.34
CA GLU A 60 -18.31 5.94 1.82
C GLU A 60 -17.32 6.72 2.68
N SER A 61 -17.55 6.74 4.00
CA SER A 61 -16.65 7.34 4.98
C SER A 61 -15.26 6.70 4.92
N TYR A 62 -15.20 5.37 4.76
CA TYR A 62 -13.94 4.64 4.58
C TYR A 62 -13.18 5.14 3.36
N PHE A 63 -13.81 5.18 2.19
CA PHE A 63 -13.15 5.62 0.95
C PHE A 63 -12.70 7.08 1.04
N LYS A 64 -13.50 7.96 1.64
CA LYS A 64 -13.09 9.35 1.87
C LYS A 64 -11.81 9.45 2.69
N LYS A 65 -11.72 8.71 3.80
CA LYS A 65 -10.50 8.69 4.63
C LYS A 65 -9.33 8.01 3.95
N PHE A 66 -9.58 6.91 3.26
CA PHE A 66 -8.55 6.20 2.49
C PHE A 66 -7.93 7.10 1.41
N ASN A 67 -8.75 7.81 0.63
CA ASN A 67 -8.29 8.74 -0.39
C ASN A 67 -7.50 9.92 0.21
N GLN A 68 -7.90 10.43 1.38
CA GLN A 68 -7.12 11.46 2.09
C GLN A 68 -5.76 10.95 2.55
N ALA A 69 -5.68 9.69 3.00
CA ALA A 69 -4.44 9.08 3.43
C ALA A 69 -3.49 8.81 2.25
N LEU A 70 -4.02 8.42 1.09
CA LEU A 70 -3.22 8.19 -0.12
C LEU A 70 -2.41 9.43 -0.54
N ARG A 71 -2.95 10.64 -0.35
CA ARG A 71 -2.24 11.90 -0.66
C ARG A 71 -0.96 12.13 0.15
N LYS A 72 -0.76 11.35 1.22
CA LYS A 72 0.38 11.43 2.14
C LYS A 72 1.12 10.09 2.22
N THR A 73 0.86 9.18 1.28
CA THR A 73 1.41 7.83 1.26
C THR A 73 2.51 7.78 0.22
N ASP A 74 3.73 7.45 0.66
CA ASP A 74 4.89 7.33 -0.23
C ASP A 74 5.00 5.94 -0.87
N ILE A 75 4.48 4.90 -0.22
CA ILE A 75 4.52 3.51 -0.69
C ILE A 75 3.21 2.81 -0.33
N LEU A 76 2.61 2.11 -1.29
CA LEU A 76 1.41 1.31 -1.06
C LEU A 76 1.76 -0.18 -0.95
N TRP A 77 1.51 -0.78 0.22
CA TRP A 77 1.74 -2.22 0.42
C TRP A 77 0.41 -2.97 0.42
N THR A 78 0.19 -3.76 -0.63
CA THR A 78 -1.08 -4.44 -0.84
C THR A 78 -0.88 -5.80 -1.49
N LYS A 79 -1.87 -6.67 -1.36
CA LYS A 79 -2.01 -7.78 -2.32
C LYS A 79 -2.27 -7.18 -3.71
N PRO A 80 -1.91 -7.88 -4.79
CA PRO A 80 -2.14 -7.41 -6.15
C PRO A 80 -3.63 -7.56 -6.53
N SER A 81 -4.53 -6.97 -5.75
CA SER A 81 -5.96 -6.84 -6.03
C SER A 81 -6.21 -5.49 -6.74
N GLU A 82 -7.38 -4.88 -6.56
CA GLU A 82 -7.81 -3.61 -7.16
C GLU A 82 -6.89 -2.42 -6.79
N LEU A 83 -6.20 -2.47 -5.64
CA LEU A 83 -5.24 -1.42 -5.28
C LEU A 83 -3.98 -1.40 -6.16
N SER A 84 -3.76 -2.44 -6.97
CA SER A 84 -2.66 -2.47 -7.95
C SER A 84 -2.73 -1.28 -8.92
N PHE A 85 -3.94 -0.88 -9.31
CA PHE A 85 -4.13 0.18 -10.30
C PHE A 85 -3.75 1.58 -9.78
N TYR A 86 -3.56 1.73 -8.47
CA TYR A 86 -3.12 3.00 -7.86
C TYR A 86 -1.67 3.35 -8.22
N THR A 87 -0.92 2.41 -8.80
CA THR A 87 0.40 2.67 -9.38
C THR A 87 0.38 3.80 -10.42
N ALA A 88 -0.73 3.95 -11.14
CA ALA A 88 -0.93 5.01 -12.14
C ALA A 88 -0.91 6.43 -11.55
N LEU A 89 -1.09 6.56 -10.23
CA LEU A 89 -0.97 7.83 -9.51
C LEU A 89 0.49 8.18 -9.17
N GLY A 90 1.46 7.38 -9.61
CA GLY A 90 2.86 7.53 -9.24
C GLY A 90 3.16 7.07 -7.81
N VAL A 91 2.37 6.15 -7.27
CA VAL A 91 2.61 5.54 -5.96
C VAL A 91 3.20 4.15 -6.17
N PRO A 92 4.45 3.88 -5.74
CA PRO A 92 5.08 2.59 -5.92
C PRO A 92 4.43 1.53 -5.02
N ILE A 93 4.40 0.29 -5.51
CA ILE A 93 3.69 -0.81 -4.82
C ILE A 93 4.66 -1.85 -4.27
N ILE A 94 4.43 -2.27 -3.02
CA ILE A 94 4.98 -3.51 -2.47
C ILE A 94 3.91 -4.60 -2.58
N ILE A 95 4.20 -5.64 -3.36
CA ILE A 95 3.25 -6.72 -3.70
C ILE A 95 3.29 -7.80 -2.63
N ALA A 96 2.21 -7.92 -1.85
CA ALA A 96 1.99 -9.06 -0.97
C ALA A 96 1.61 -10.34 -1.74
N PRO A 97 1.84 -11.55 -1.19
CA PRO A 97 1.55 -12.80 -1.86
C PRO A 97 0.12 -12.84 -2.41
N PRO A 98 -0.06 -13.20 -3.69
CA PRO A 98 -1.38 -13.37 -4.28
C PRO A 98 -2.10 -14.57 -3.66
N ILE A 99 -3.43 -14.54 -3.69
CA ILE A 99 -4.30 -15.63 -3.20
C ILE A 99 -5.00 -16.38 -4.34
N GLY A 100 -5.06 -15.80 -5.54
CA GLY A 100 -5.71 -16.44 -6.69
C GLY A 100 -5.22 -15.89 -8.03
N SER A 101 -5.67 -16.54 -9.10
CA SER A 101 -5.20 -16.29 -10.47
C SER A 101 -5.34 -14.83 -10.94
N GLN A 102 -6.42 -14.15 -10.57
CA GLN A 102 -6.60 -12.72 -10.87
C GLN A 102 -5.49 -11.86 -10.24
N GLU A 103 -5.11 -12.18 -9.01
CA GLU A 103 -4.03 -11.49 -8.31
C GLU A 103 -2.66 -11.81 -8.94
N ASP A 104 -2.47 -13.01 -9.51
CA ASP A 104 -1.26 -13.34 -10.28
C ASP A 104 -1.13 -12.50 -11.56
N PHE A 105 -2.24 -12.26 -12.28
CA PHE A 105 -2.22 -11.39 -13.47
C PHE A 105 -1.89 -9.95 -13.11
N ASN A 106 -2.49 -9.40 -12.06
CA ASN A 106 -2.17 -8.05 -11.58
C ASN A 106 -0.72 -7.93 -11.11
N LYS A 107 -0.19 -8.96 -10.43
CA LYS A 107 1.23 -9.02 -10.07
C LYS A 107 2.11 -8.98 -11.32
N GLN A 108 1.83 -9.82 -12.32
CA GLN A 108 2.62 -9.82 -13.55
C GLN A 108 2.54 -8.49 -14.28
N TRP A 109 1.37 -7.86 -14.31
CA TRP A 109 1.18 -6.54 -14.90
C TRP A 109 2.05 -5.48 -14.20
N LEU A 110 2.00 -5.40 -12.88
CA LEU A 110 2.84 -4.48 -12.10
C LEU A 110 4.35 -4.71 -12.31
N LEU A 111 4.78 -5.97 -12.35
CA LEU A 111 6.20 -6.31 -12.56
C LEU A 111 6.65 -5.97 -13.98
N ARG A 112 5.80 -6.15 -14.99
CA ARG A 112 6.10 -5.77 -16.38
C ARG A 112 6.21 -4.26 -16.55
N LEU A 113 5.39 -3.48 -15.84
CA LEU A 113 5.52 -2.03 -15.80
C LEU A 113 6.78 -1.57 -15.08
N GLY A 114 7.39 -2.40 -14.22
CA GLY A 114 8.48 -1.98 -13.34
C GLY A 114 8.02 -1.07 -12.19
N SER A 115 6.71 -1.03 -11.91
CA SER A 115 6.11 -0.06 -10.98
C SER A 115 5.88 -0.60 -9.56
N ALA A 116 6.37 -1.81 -9.30
CA ALA A 116 6.19 -2.50 -8.04
C ALA A 116 7.29 -3.52 -7.79
N ILE A 117 7.48 -3.86 -6.52
CA ILE A 117 8.41 -4.91 -6.08
C ILE A 117 7.65 -6.00 -5.30
N PRO A 118 8.00 -7.29 -5.48
CA PRO A 118 7.51 -8.33 -4.58
C PRO A 118 7.93 -8.03 -3.14
N GLN A 119 7.05 -8.25 -2.17
CA GLN A 119 7.47 -8.15 -0.78
C GLN A 119 8.55 -9.20 -0.49
N GLU A 120 9.56 -8.80 0.25
CA GLU A 120 10.48 -9.74 0.90
C GLU A 120 9.89 -10.25 2.21
N ASN A 121 10.66 -11.05 2.96
CA ASN A 121 10.21 -11.58 4.24
C ASN A 121 9.84 -10.44 5.22
N PRO A 122 8.54 -10.33 5.64
CA PRO A 122 8.10 -9.20 6.47
C PRO A 122 8.72 -9.17 7.88
N ASN A 123 9.36 -10.25 8.32
CA ASN A 123 10.08 -10.26 9.59
C ASN A 123 11.35 -9.39 9.55
N TYR A 124 11.88 -9.13 8.36
CA TYR A 124 13.11 -8.34 8.13
C TYR A 124 12.82 -7.05 7.35
N THR A 125 11.58 -6.54 7.43
CA THR A 125 11.13 -5.30 6.76
C THR A 125 12.08 -4.13 7.00
N GLU A 126 12.60 -3.96 8.22
CA GLU A 126 13.54 -2.89 8.54
C GLU A 126 14.82 -2.89 7.69
N GLN A 127 15.26 -4.04 7.19
CA GLN A 127 16.46 -4.15 6.35
C GLN A 127 16.10 -3.85 4.90
N TRP A 128 15.37 -4.76 4.26
CA TRP A 128 15.13 -4.69 2.82
C TRP A 128 14.33 -3.46 2.40
N LEU A 129 13.44 -2.93 3.24
CA LEU A 129 12.67 -1.73 2.88
C LEU A 129 13.60 -0.53 2.72
N PHE A 130 14.60 -0.41 3.59
CA PHE A 130 15.55 0.69 3.58
C PHE A 130 16.61 0.52 2.50
N ASP A 131 17.04 -0.72 2.23
CA ASP A 131 17.90 -1.01 1.07
C ASP A 131 17.24 -0.56 -0.25
N PHE A 132 15.94 -0.83 -0.43
CA PHE A 132 15.19 -0.37 -1.62
C PHE A 132 14.92 1.14 -1.63
N LEU A 133 14.80 1.78 -0.46
CA LEU A 133 14.68 3.23 -0.37
C LEU A 133 15.98 3.92 -0.79
N GLU A 134 17.11 3.49 -0.24
CA GLU A 134 18.42 4.11 -0.47
C GLU A 134 18.92 3.92 -1.90
N SER A 135 18.57 2.80 -2.52
CA SER A 135 18.91 2.51 -3.92
C SER A 135 18.05 3.25 -4.95
N GLY A 136 16.96 3.92 -4.52
CA GLY A 136 16.09 4.68 -5.41
C GLY A 136 15.02 3.85 -6.14
N TRP A 137 14.90 2.55 -5.86
CA TRP A 137 13.93 1.65 -6.52
C TRP A 137 12.50 2.14 -6.41
N PHE A 138 12.08 2.65 -5.24
CA PHE A 138 10.72 3.18 -5.08
C PHE A 138 10.46 4.43 -5.92
N ALA A 139 11.47 5.28 -6.12
CA ALA A 139 11.35 6.47 -6.96
C ALA A 139 11.22 6.08 -8.45
N GLU A 140 12.01 5.10 -8.90
CA GLU A 140 11.88 4.55 -10.24
C GLU A 140 10.51 3.90 -10.45
N ALA A 141 10.08 3.05 -9.53
CA ALA A 141 8.77 2.38 -9.60
C ALA A 141 7.61 3.38 -9.62
N ALA A 142 7.70 4.46 -8.85
CA ALA A 142 6.73 5.56 -8.88
C ALA A 142 6.66 6.20 -10.28
N MET A 143 7.81 6.52 -10.86
CA MET A 143 7.89 7.13 -12.19
C MET A 143 7.33 6.19 -13.27
N GLN A 144 7.75 4.91 -13.26
CA GLN A 144 7.27 3.91 -14.20
C GLN A 144 5.75 3.75 -14.12
N GLY A 145 5.20 3.63 -12.92
CA GLY A 145 3.76 3.56 -12.70
C GLY A 145 3.02 4.77 -13.26
N PHE A 146 3.57 5.98 -13.05
CA PHE A 146 2.97 7.20 -13.57
C PHE A 146 3.07 7.31 -15.09
N ILE A 147 4.16 6.89 -15.73
CA ILE A 147 4.34 7.05 -17.17
C ILE A 147 3.57 5.97 -17.94
N GLU A 148 3.75 4.71 -17.54
CA GLU A 148 3.38 3.55 -18.35
C GLU A 148 1.98 3.01 -18.05
N ALA A 149 1.43 3.27 -16.86
CA ALA A 149 0.09 2.77 -16.53
C ALA A 149 -1.00 3.58 -17.24
N GLU A 150 -1.92 2.87 -17.90
CA GLU A 150 -3.07 3.46 -18.59
C GLU A 150 -4.00 4.17 -17.59
N LYS A 151 -4.29 5.44 -17.87
CA LYS A 151 -5.11 6.33 -17.02
C LYS A 151 -6.40 6.79 -17.69
N LEU A 152 -6.46 6.69 -19.02
CA LEU A 152 -7.53 7.25 -19.84
C LEU A 152 -8.35 6.14 -20.50
N GLY A 153 -8.37 4.93 -19.93
CA GLY A 153 -9.06 3.76 -20.47
C GLY A 153 -10.51 4.05 -20.90
N THR A 154 -11.29 4.75 -20.07
CA THR A 154 -12.67 5.13 -20.41
C THR A 154 -12.75 6.05 -21.64
N LEU A 155 -11.88 7.07 -21.71
CA LEU A 155 -11.83 7.97 -22.87
C LEU A 155 -11.33 7.25 -24.13
N ASN A 156 -10.38 6.33 -23.98
CA ASN A 156 -9.86 5.53 -25.08
C ASN A 156 -10.94 4.58 -25.63
N ILE A 157 -11.78 4.00 -24.76
CA ILE A 157 -12.95 3.20 -25.18
C ILE A 157 -13.97 4.08 -25.90
N GLU A 158 -14.32 5.23 -25.32
CA GLU A 158 -15.24 6.19 -25.94
C GLU A 158 -14.78 6.61 -27.34
N ASN A 159 -13.50 6.97 -27.48
CA ASN A 159 -12.91 7.37 -28.76
C ASN A 159 -12.99 6.24 -29.81
N LYS A 160 -12.81 4.98 -29.42
CA LYS A 160 -12.94 3.83 -30.33
C LYS A 160 -14.38 3.56 -30.74
N LEU A 161 -15.35 3.83 -29.86
CA LEU A 161 -16.78 3.65 -30.16
C LEU A 161 -17.34 4.76 -31.04
N LYS A 162 -16.82 6.00 -30.96
CA LYS A 162 -17.23 7.15 -31.79
C LYS A 162 -16.77 7.08 -33.26
N ILE A 163 -15.93 6.11 -33.62
CA ILE A 163 -15.45 5.89 -34.99
C ILE A 163 -16.41 4.98 -35.79
N TYR A 164 -17.48 4.48 -35.16
CA TYR A 164 -18.63 3.83 -35.81
C TYR A 164 -19.84 4.76 -35.83
#